data_AF-A0A9W8FI69-F1
#
_entry.id   AF-A0A9W8FI69-F1
#
_cell.length_a   1.000
_cell.length_b   1.000
_cell.length_c   1.000
_cell.angle_alpha   90.00
_cell.angle_beta   90.00
_cell.angle_gamma   90.00
#
_symmetry.space_group_name_H-M   'P 1'
#
loop_
_entity.id
_entity.type
_entity.pdbx_description
1 polymer ?
#
loop_
_entity_poly.entity_id
_entity_poly.type
_entity_poly.pdbx_seq_one_letter_code
_entity_poly.pdbx_strand_id
1 'polypeptide(L)'
;MVRFQEPIRGIGMLRMLRRQGFEVYTVDEFRTSTFCPSCGGMLRKCLRVQNPRKKFRKKRLIAVCHRLLECTSGKCIQCVKEKLRELDT
;
A
#
# COMPACT_ATOMS: atom_id res chain seq x y z
N MET A 1 28.91 21.39 9.66
CA MET A 1 27.67 21.49 10.47
C MET A 1 26.73 20.36 10.07
N VAL A 2 26.53 19.35 10.93
CA VAL A 2 25.65 18.21 10.62
C VAL A 2 24.22 18.63 10.97
N ARG A 3 23.33 18.66 9.98
CA ARG A 3 21.90 18.93 10.22
C ARG A 3 21.31 17.74 10.98
N PHE A 4 20.54 18.01 12.03
CA PHE A 4 19.83 16.96 12.76
C PHE A 4 18.86 16.28 11.79
N GLN A 5 19.15 15.02 11.47
CA GLN A 5 18.28 14.16 10.68
C GLN A 5 17.66 13.16 11.66
N GLU A 6 16.33 13.12 11.72
CA GLU A 6 15.65 12.11 12.52
C GLU A 6 16.13 10.71 12.08
N PRO A 7 16.41 9.80 13.03
CA PRO A 7 16.73 8.44 12.70
C PRO A 7 15.58 7.81 11.91
N ILE A 8 15.92 7.06 10.85
CA ILE A 8 14.94 6.39 10.01
C ILE A 8 14.12 5.46 10.90
N ARG A 9 12.79 5.66 10.88
CA ARG A 9 11.84 4.91 11.71
C ARG A 9 12.01 3.41 11.45
N GLY A 10 12.06 2.62 12.52
CA GLY A 10 12.17 1.16 12.44
C GLY A 10 13.60 0.60 12.30
N ILE A 11 14.64 1.40 12.01
CA ILE A 11 16.02 0.88 11.89
C ILE A 11 16.50 0.22 13.19
N GLY A 12 16.21 0.81 14.34
CA GLY A 12 16.59 0.23 15.64
C GLY A 12 16.00 -1.17 15.84
N MET A 13 14.72 -1.33 15.50
CA MET A 13 14.02 -2.61 15.58
C MET A 13 14.58 -3.64 14.60
N LEU A 14 14.82 -3.26 13.33
CA LEU A 14 15.41 -4.15 12.33
C LEU A 14 16.80 -4.64 12.77
N ARG A 15 17.64 -3.74 13.33
CA ARG A 15 18.96 -4.09 13.87
C ARG A 15 18.86 -5.04 15.05
N MET A 16 17.91 -4.79 15.96
CA MET A 16 17.67 -5.66 17.11
C MET A 16 17.28 -7.08 16.68
N LEU A 17 16.33 -7.21 15.74
CA LEU A 17 15.89 -8.51 15.23
C LEU A 17 17.02 -9.28 14.56
N ARG A 18 17.83 -8.62 13.71
CA ARG A 18 19.00 -9.24 13.08
C ARG A 18 20.03 -9.72 14.11
N ARG A 19 20.26 -8.96 15.18
CA ARG A 19 21.17 -9.36 16.27
C ARG A 19 20.71 -10.61 17.02
N GLN A 20 19.40 -10.82 17.11
CA GLN A 20 18.82 -12.01 17.73
C GLN A 20 18.77 -13.22 16.79
N GLY A 21 19.37 -13.13 15.59
CA GLY A 21 19.44 -14.23 14.64
C GLY A 21 18.20 -14.39 13.75
N PHE A 22 17.25 -13.46 13.79
CA PHE A 22 16.09 -13.50 12.89
C PHE A 22 16.49 -13.09 11.47
N GLU A 23 15.95 -13.81 10.48
CA GLU A 23 15.92 -13.35 9.09
C GLU A 23 14.93 -12.20 8.95
N VAL A 24 15.43 -11.02 8.56
CA VAL A 24 14.63 -9.79 8.50
C VAL A 24 14.52 -9.31 7.07
N TYR A 25 13.33 -9.45 6.50
CA TYR A 25 12.96 -8.95 5.18
C TYR A 25 12.19 -7.63 5.31
N THR A 26 12.60 -6.62 4.56
CA THR A 26 11.88 -5.35 4.47
C THR A 26 11.09 -5.30 3.18
N VAL A 27 9.84 -4.85 3.26
CA VAL A 27 9.02 -4.60 2.09
C VAL A 27 9.42 -3.28 1.47
N ASP A 28 9.61 -3.27 0.15
CA ASP A 28 9.74 -2.02 -0.60
C ASP A 28 8.35 -1.36 -0.71
N GLU A 29 8.06 -0.46 0.23
CA GLU A 29 6.80 0.26 0.32
C GLU A 29 6.47 1.04 -0.96
N PHE A 30 7.48 1.59 -1.63
CA PHE A 30 7.27 2.33 -2.87
C PHE A 30 6.84 1.38 -3.99
N ARG A 31 7.55 0.26 -4.16
CA ARG A 31 7.19 -0.73 -5.19
C ARG A 31 5.83 -1.34 -4.93
N THR A 32 5.53 -1.71 -3.69
CA THR A 32 4.24 -2.31 -3.33
C THR A 32 3.05 -1.35 -3.45
N SER A 33 3.28 -0.04 -3.31
CA SER A 33 2.23 0.97 -3.49
C SER A 33 2.06 1.45 -4.94
N THR A 34 3.00 1.12 -5.83
CA THR A 34 3.01 1.61 -7.22
C THR A 34 2.78 0.50 -8.24
N PHE A 35 3.27 -0.72 -7.97
CA PHE A 35 3.29 -1.82 -8.93
C PHE A 35 2.58 -3.07 -8.40
N CYS A 36 1.90 -3.76 -9.30
CA CYS A 36 1.25 -5.02 -9.02
C CYS A 36 2.31 -6.12 -8.83
N PRO A 37 2.26 -6.89 -7.73
CA PRO A 37 3.25 -7.95 -7.48
C PRO A 37 3.15 -9.09 -8.49
N SER A 38 1.99 -9.30 -9.12
CA SER A 38 1.77 -10.42 -10.04
C SER A 38 2.17 -10.12 -11.48
N CYS A 39 1.93 -8.89 -11.97
CA CYS A 39 2.21 -8.54 -13.37
C CYS A 39 3.18 -7.39 -13.56
N GLY A 40 3.65 -6.74 -12.49
CA GLY A 40 4.50 -5.54 -12.58
C GLY A 40 3.80 -4.30 -13.14
N GLY A 41 2.51 -4.38 -13.47
CA GLY A 41 1.73 -3.24 -13.99
C GLY A 41 1.42 -2.20 -12.92
N MET A 42 1.10 -0.97 -13.33
CA MET A 42 0.84 0.15 -12.42
C MET A 42 -0.48 -0.02 -11.66
N LEU A 43 -0.48 0.38 -10.39
CA LEU A 43 -1.65 0.38 -9.53
C LEU A 43 -2.38 1.71 -9.58
N ARG A 44 -3.71 1.67 -9.42
CA ARG A 44 -4.57 2.86 -9.30
C ARG A 44 -5.31 2.86 -7.97
N LYS A 45 -5.61 4.05 -7.46
CA LYS A 45 -6.46 4.22 -6.27
C LYS A 45 -7.92 4.07 -6.66
N CYS A 46 -8.64 3.17 -6.00
CA CYS A 46 -10.03 2.88 -6.32
C CYS A 46 -11.02 3.24 -5.21
N LEU A 47 -10.58 3.21 -3.94
CA LEU A 47 -11.48 3.47 -2.82
C LEU A 47 -11.91 4.94 -2.77
N ARG A 48 -13.21 5.17 -2.94
CA ARG A 48 -13.86 6.47 -2.80
C ARG A 48 -14.69 6.47 -1.52
N VAL A 49 -14.40 7.40 -0.62
CA VAL A 49 -15.14 7.56 0.64
C VAL A 49 -15.63 8.99 0.78
N GLN A 50 -16.66 9.21 1.59
CA GLN A 50 -17.00 10.57 2.01
C GLN A 50 -15.78 11.21 2.67
N ASN A 51 -15.52 12.47 2.32
CA ASN A 51 -14.34 13.16 2.78
C ASN A 51 -14.34 13.20 4.32
N PRO A 52 -13.35 12.56 4.98
CA PRO A 52 -13.32 12.47 6.43
C PRO A 52 -13.19 13.86 7.07
N ARG A 53 -12.59 14.81 6.35
CA ARG A 53 -12.49 16.19 6.80
C ARG A 53 -13.78 16.95 6.51
N LYS A 54 -14.67 17.03 7.51
CA LYS A 54 -15.98 17.70 7.43
C LYS A 54 -15.92 19.08 6.77
N LYS A 55 -14.95 19.92 7.16
CA LYS A 55 -14.75 21.28 6.61
C LYS A 55 -14.55 21.34 5.09
N PHE A 56 -14.02 20.27 4.49
CA PHE A 56 -13.77 20.22 3.05
C PHE A 56 -14.91 19.57 2.25
N ARG A 57 -15.95 19.04 2.90
CA ARG A 57 -17.07 18.36 2.21
C ARG A 57 -17.83 19.28 1.26
N LYS A 58 -17.95 20.58 1.59
CA LYS A 58 -18.60 21.57 0.71
C LYS A 58 -17.90 21.71 -0.66
N LYS A 59 -16.58 21.57 -0.70
CA LYS A 59 -15.77 21.69 -1.93
C LYS A 59 -15.45 20.34 -2.55
N ARG A 60 -15.25 19.31 -1.73
CA ARG A 60 -14.88 17.96 -2.14
C ARG A 60 -15.57 16.95 -1.25
N LEU A 61 -16.78 16.54 -1.65
CA LEU A 61 -17.61 15.59 -0.90
C LEU A 61 -16.97 14.20 -0.86
N ILE A 62 -16.38 13.75 -1.97
CA ILE A 62 -15.78 12.42 -2.12
C ILE A 62 -14.25 12.55 -2.14
N ALA A 63 -13.57 11.79 -1.30
CA ALA A 63 -12.12 11.67 -1.29
C ALA A 63 -11.70 10.30 -1.87
N VAL A 64 -10.73 10.32 -2.78
CA VAL A 64 -10.03 9.10 -3.19
C VAL A 64 -9.00 8.76 -2.12
N CYS A 65 -9.09 7.55 -1.56
CA CYS A 65 -8.21 7.04 -0.53
C CYS A 65 -7.04 6.25 -1.12
N HIS A 66 -5.90 6.30 -0.43
CA HIS A 66 -4.68 5.59 -0.81
C HIS A 66 -4.61 4.16 -0.26
N ARG A 67 -5.59 3.74 0.55
CA ARG A 67 -5.56 2.43 1.25
C ARG A 67 -5.85 1.24 0.35
N LEU A 68 -6.67 1.44 -0.69
CA LEU A 68 -7.06 0.36 -1.59
C LEU A 68 -6.55 0.69 -2.99
N LEU A 69 -5.80 -0.27 -3.53
CA LEU A 69 -5.18 -0.18 -4.83
C LEU A 69 -5.71 -1.30 -5.71
N GLU A 70 -5.97 -0.98 -6.96
CA GLU A 70 -6.38 -1.92 -7.99
C GLU A 70 -5.30 -2.00 -9.06
N CYS A 71 -5.04 -3.22 -9.53
CA CYS A 71 -4.25 -3.41 -10.73
C CYS A 71 -5.03 -2.88 -11.95
N THR A 72 -4.33 -2.24 -12.87
CA THR A 72 -4.90 -1.78 -14.15
C THR A 72 -4.94 -2.87 -15.22
N SER A 73 -4.21 -3.97 -15.03
CA SER A 73 -4.15 -5.09 -15.98
C SER A 73 -5.42 -5.95 -15.93
N GLY A 74 -6.11 -6.08 -17.07
CA GLY A 74 -7.32 -6.89 -17.20
C GLY A 74 -7.11 -8.36 -16.83
N LYS A 75 -5.93 -8.93 -17.15
CA LYS A 75 -5.59 -10.32 -16.81
C LYS A 75 -5.57 -10.55 -15.29
N CYS A 76 -4.97 -9.63 -14.53
CA CYS A 76 -4.90 -9.76 -13.07
C CYS A 76 -6.25 -9.54 -12.40
N ILE A 77 -7.07 -8.61 -12.92
CA ILE A 77 -8.43 -8.40 -12.42
C ILE A 77 -9.26 -9.67 -12.59
N GLN A 78 -9.16 -10.34 -13.73
CA GLN A 78 -9.90 -11.58 -13.99
C GLN A 78 -9.46 -12.71 -13.07
N CYS A 79 -8.15 -12.91 -12.90
CA CYS A 79 -7.60 -13.92 -11.99
C CYS A 79 -8.08 -13.72 -10.54
N VAL A 80 -8.12 -12.48 -10.05
CA VAL A 80 -8.61 -12.19 -8.70
C VAL A 80 -10.12 -12.46 -8.58
N LYS A 81 -10.91 -12.11 -9.60
CA LYS A 81 -12.35 -12.39 -9.60
C LYS A 81 -12.67 -13.88 -9.58
N GLU A 82 -11.87 -14.69 -10.27
CA GLU A 82 -12.01 -16.15 -10.25
C GLU A 82 -11.75 -16.70 -8.85
N LYS A 83 -10.65 -16.29 -8.21
CA LYS A 83 -10.33 -16.69 -6.84
C LYS A 83 -11.36 -16.23 -5.81
N LEU A 84 -11.95 -15.05 -5.96
CA LEU A 84 -13.02 -14.57 -5.07
C LEU A 84 -14.27 -15.44 -5.19
N ARG A 85 -14.66 -15.81 -6.42
CA ARG A 85 -15.79 -16.71 -6.65
C ARG A 85 -15.60 -18.09 -6.02
N GLU A 86 -14.38 -18.62 -6.04
CA GLU A 86 -14.03 -19.90 -5.40
C GLU A 86 -14.09 -19.86 -3.86
N LEU A 87 -13.95 -18.68 -3.24
CA LEU A 87 -14.01 -18.51 -1.79
C LEU A 87 -15.44 -18.31 -1.26
N ASP A 88 -16.36 -17.89 -2.13
CA ASP A 88 -17.77 -17.66 -1.82
C ASP A 88 -18.66 -18.91 -2.04
N THR A 89 -18.06 -20.05 -2.40
CA THR A 89 -18.73 -21.36 -2.61
C THR A 89 -18.39 -22.31 -1.47
#